data_AF-A0A969ZJW0-F1
#
_entry.id   AF-A0A969ZJW0-F1
#
_cell.length_a   1.000
_cell.length_b   1.000
_cell.length_c   1.000
_cell.angle_alpha   90.00
_cell.angle_beta   90.00
_cell.angle_gamma   90.00
#
_symmetry.space_group_name_H-M   'P 1'
#
loop_
_entity.id
_entity.type
_entity.pdbx_description
1 polymer ?
#
loop_
_entity_poly.entity_id
_entity_poly.type
_entity_poly.pdbx_seq_one_letter_code
_entity_poly.pdbx_strand_id
1 'polypeptide(L)' 'MELDSKFEKLIKGEVQYKSANLGCNLLISRLQRKYDQDSSQEVLNSCIQELKTFFEKYKVISAKDLEEIAKL' A
#
# COMPACT_ATOMS: atom_id res chain seq x y z
N MET A 1 4.84 12.38 3.48
CA MET A 1 3.86 12.26 4.58
C MET A 1 4.20 10.97 5.32
N GLU A 2 3.94 10.83 6.62
CA GLU A 2 4.32 9.63 7.39
C GLU A 2 3.81 8.31 6.76
N LEU A 3 2.72 8.39 5.98
CA LEU A 3 2.16 7.28 5.21
C LEU A 3 3.08 6.71 4.12
N ASP A 4 3.93 7.52 3.50
CA ASP A 4 4.83 7.05 2.42
C ASP A 4 5.77 5.95 2.93
N SER A 5 6.34 6.16 4.12
CA SER A 5 7.21 5.17 4.75
C SER A 5 6.44 3.89 5.12
N LYS A 6 5.18 4.01 5.54
CA LYS A 6 4.34 2.84 5.86
C LYS A 6 3.95 2.06 4.60
N PHE A 7 3.61 2.75 3.51
CA PHE A 7 3.37 2.13 2.22
C PHE A 7 4.60 1.44 1.67
N GLU A 8 5.78 2.04 1.82
CA GLU A 8 7.04 1.39 1.45
C GLU A 8 7.24 0.08 2.21
N LYS A 9 7.11 0.10 3.54
CA LYS A 9 7.23 -1.12 4.38
C LYS A 9 6.21 -2.19 4.00
N LEU A 10 4.98 -1.77 3.65
CA LEU A 10 3.94 -2.68 3.16
C LEU A 10 4.33 -3.33 1.83
N ILE A 11 4.81 -2.55 0.86
CA ILE A 11 5.20 -3.04 -0.47
C ILE A 11 6.42 -3.97 -0.37
N LYS A 12 7.38 -3.65 0.50
CA LYS A 12 8.53 -4.50 0.81
C LYS A 12 8.17 -5.78 1.58
N GLY A 13 6.94 -5.87 2.11
CA GLY A 13 6.50 -6.99 2.93
C GLY A 13 7.10 -7.01 4.36
N GLU A 14 7.72 -5.91 4.79
CA GLU A 14 8.33 -5.77 6.12
C GLU A 14 7.26 -5.68 7.23
N VAL A 15 6.07 -5.16 6.88
CA VAL A 15 4.91 -5.15 7.77
C VAL A 15 3.73 -5.84 7.09
N GLN A 16 2.97 -6.62 7.86
CA GLN A 16 1.76 -7.26 7.38
C GLN A 16 0.54 -6.41 7.75
N TYR A 17 -0.31 -6.14 6.77
CA TYR A 17 -1.60 -5.49 6.96
C TYR A 17 -2.68 -6.27 6.23
N LYS A 18 -3.82 -6.45 6.89
CA LYS A 18 -4.99 -7.11 6.30
C LYS A 18 -6.21 -6.23 6.49
N SER A 19 -6.66 -5.64 5.39
CA SER A 19 -7.88 -4.85 5.32
C SER A 19 -9.12 -5.74 5.40
N ALA A 20 -10.23 -5.18 5.89
CA ALA A 20 -11.56 -5.77 5.70
C ALA A 20 -12.03 -5.66 4.24
N ASN A 21 -11.44 -4.75 3.45
CA ASN A 21 -11.72 -4.56 2.03
C ASN A 21 -10.86 -5.51 1.19
N LEU A 22 -11.51 -6.46 0.52
CA LEU A 22 -10.84 -7.40 -0.39
C LEU A 22 -10.03 -6.69 -1.49
N GLY A 23 -10.54 -5.58 -2.04
CA GLY A 23 -9.84 -4.82 -3.07
C GLY A 23 -8.51 -4.23 -2.57
N CYS A 24 -8.47 -3.76 -1.32
CA CYS A 24 -7.24 -3.27 -0.71
C CYS A 24 -6.22 -4.41 -0.53
N ASN A 25 -6.66 -5.57 -0.03
CA ASN A 25 -5.78 -6.74 0.12
C ASN A 25 -5.19 -7.20 -1.22
N LEU A 26 -6.04 -7.30 -2.26
CA LEU A 26 -5.60 -7.69 -3.60
C LEU A 26 -4.61 -6.69 -4.20
N LEU A 27 -4.84 -5.39 -3.99
CA LEU A 27 -3.91 -4.36 -4.42
C LEU A 27 -2.55 -4.52 -3.74
N ILE A 28 -2.52 -4.62 -2.40
CA ILE A 28 -1.27 -4.78 -1.64
C ILE A 28 -0.51 -6.03 -2.11
N SER A 29 -1.17 -7.18 -2.20
CA SER A 29 -0.52 -8.42 -2.66
C SER A 29 0.01 -8.30 -4.10
N ARG A 30 -0.70 -7.61 -5.00
CA ARG A 30 -0.23 -7.37 -6.37
C ARG A 30 1.01 -6.48 -6.39
N LEU A 31 1.03 -5.43 -5.58
CA LEU A 31 2.16 -4.49 -5.48
C LEU A 31 3.40 -5.13 -4.85
N GLN A 32 3.21 -5.94 -3.80
CA GLN A 32 4.28 -6.73 -3.20
C GLN A 32 4.92 -7.65 -4.24
N ARG A 33 4.11 -8.40 -5.02
CA ARG A 33 4.62 -9.24 -6.12
C ARG A 33 5.35 -8.44 -7.20
N LYS A 34 4.82 -7.26 -7.56
CA LYS A 34 5.45 -6.39 -8.56
C LYS A 34 6.84 -5.93 -8.10
N TYR A 35 6.99 -5.59 -6.82
CA TYR A 35 8.28 -5.19 -6.23
C TYR A 35 9.24 -6.38 -6.00
N ASP A 36 8.70 -7.56 -5.67
CA ASP A 36 9.49 -8.80 -5.56
C ASP A 36 10.10 -9.21 -6.91
N GLN A 37 9.37 -8.97 -8.00
CA GLN A 37 9.86 -9.21 -9.37
C GLN A 37 10.90 -8.17 -9.83
N ASP A 38 10.82 -6.94 -9.32
CA ASP A 38 11.75 -5.86 -9.63
C ASP A 38 11.85 -4.88 -8.45
N SER A 39 12.90 -5.07 -7.65
CA SER A 39 13.13 -4.33 -6.41
C SER A 39 13.75 -2.93 -6.62
N SER A 40 13.71 -2.42 -7.85
CA SER A 40 14.20 -1.08 -8.20
C SER A 40 13.40 0.03 -7.51
N GLN A 41 14.07 1.13 -7.20
CA GLN A 41 13.44 2.32 -6.58
C GLN A 41 12.33 2.91 -7.46
N GLU A 42 12.44 2.78 -8.78
CA GLU A 42 11.41 3.24 -9.73
C GLU A 42 10.10 2.47 -9.57
N VAL A 43 10.18 1.13 -9.46
CA VAL A 43 9.02 0.26 -9.25
C VAL A 43 8.40 0.52 -7.88
N LEU A 44 9.22 0.70 -6.85
CA LEU A 44 8.74 1.06 -5.52
C LEU A 44 7.95 2.38 -5.53
N ASN A 45 8.50 3.42 -6.15
CA ASN A 45 7.83 4.71 -6.28
C ASN A 45 6.50 4.58 -7.06
N SER A 46 6.48 3.79 -8.13
CA SER A 46 5.25 3.48 -8.88
C SER A 46 4.20 2.79 -8.00
N CYS A 47 4.61 1.82 -7.18
CA CYS A 47 3.72 1.10 -6.27
C CYS A 47 3.14 2.03 -5.18
N ILE A 48 3.97 2.90 -4.61
CA ILE A 48 3.54 3.89 -3.61
C ILE A 48 2.52 4.86 -4.21
N GLN A 49 2.77 5.36 -5.43
CA GLN A 49 1.82 6.22 -6.13
C GLN A 49 0.49 5.51 -6.40
N GLU A 50 0.53 4.23 -6.79
CA GLU A 50 -0.69 3.48 -7.04
C GLU A 50 -1.53 3.27 -5.77
N LEU A 51 -0.90 3.01 -4.61
CA LEU A 51 -1.60 2.99 -3.31
C LEU A 51 -2.24 4.34 -3.01
N LYS A 52 -1.49 5.44 -3.18
CA LYS A 52 -2.01 6.79 -2.95
C LYS A 52 -3.24 7.08 -3.81
N THR A 53 -3.17 6.80 -5.10
CA THR A 53 -4.30 6.98 -6.02
C THR A 53 -5.50 6.13 -5.62
N PHE A 54 -5.28 4.87 -5.20
CA PHE A 54 -6.36 4.01 -4.71
C PHE A 54 -7.04 4.61 -3.47
N PHE A 55 -6.25 5.00 -2.47
CA PHE A 55 -6.78 5.55 -1.23
C PHE A 55 -7.40 6.94 -1.39
N GLU A 56 -6.93 7.74 -2.34
CA GLU A 56 -7.56 9.00 -2.70
C GLU A 56 -8.92 8.76 -3.38
N LYS A 57 -8.97 7.86 -4.36
CA LYS A 57 -10.19 7.53 -5.10
C LYS A 57 -11.28 6.91 -4.22
N TYR A 58 -10.88 6.08 -3.25
CA TYR A 58 -11.79 5.35 -2.37
C TYR A 58 -11.77 5.89 -0.93
N LYS A 59 -11.37 7.16 -0.74
CA LYS A 59 -11.16 7.76 0.59
C LYS A 59 -12.32 7.56 1.55
N VAL A 60 -13.57 7.63 1.08
CA VAL A 60 -14.78 7.47 1.91
C VAL A 60 -14.86 6.07 2.53
N ILE A 61 -14.51 5.03 1.78
CA ILE A 61 -14.63 3.63 2.23
C ILE A 61 -13.32 3.06 2.78
N SER A 62 -12.18 3.65 2.41
CA SER A 62 -10.84 3.23 2.81
C SER A 62 -10.21 4.14 3.88
N ALA A 63 -10.97 5.08 4.46
CA ALA A 63 -10.50 5.98 5.51
C ALA A 63 -9.99 5.19 6.73
N LYS A 64 -10.76 4.20 7.17
CA LYS A 64 -10.37 3.34 8.29
C LYS A 64 -9.08 2.58 8.01
N ASP A 65 -8.90 2.11 6.78
CA ASP A 65 -7.68 1.44 6.37
C ASP A 65 -6.46 2.36 6.40
N LEU A 66 -6.61 3.61 5.94
CA LEU A 66 -5.55 4.62 6.04
C LEU A 66 -5.16 4.89 7.49
N GLU A 67 -6.13 4.99 8.40
CA GLU A 67 -5.88 5.22 9.83
C GLU A 67 -5.17 4.04 10.49
N GLU A 68 -5.49 2.80 10.11
CA GLU A 68 -4.84 1.60 10.62
C GLU A 68 -3.40 1.50 10.08
N ILE A 69 -3.19 1.77 8.78
CA ILE A 69 -1.87 1.77 8.15
C ILE A 69 -0.96 2.85 8.73
N ALA A 70 -1.52 4.01 9.10
CA ALA A 70 -0.77 5.08 9.75
C ALA A 70 -0.19 4.68 11.12
N LYS A 71 -0.75 3.65 11.77
CA LYS A 71 -0.35 3.16 13.10
C LYS A 71 0.61 1.96 13.07
N LEU A 72 0.82 1.34 11.91
CA LEU A 72 1.94 0.41 11.67
C LEU A 72 3.28 1.14 11.85
#